data_AF-A0A8X8KBI1-F1
#
_entry.id   AF-A0A8X8KBI1-F1
#
_cell.length_a   1.000
_cell.length_b   1.000
_cell.length_c   1.000
_cell.angle_alpha   90.00
_cell.angle_beta   90.00
_cell.angle_gamma   90.00
#
_symmetry.space_group_name_H-M   'P 1'
#
loop_
_entity.id
_entity.type
_entity.pdbx_description
1 polymer ?
#
loop_
_entity_poly.entity_id
_entity_poly.type
_entity_poly.pdbx_seq_one_letter_code
_entity_poly.pdbx_strand_id
1 'polypeptide(L)'
;MTYQQLIEFLDRHLGYPFLPDMAPDAALRAAQQGGLDDALTTEVLTALYQGNQCKRVDDPVDRAHSFDGLAHLRLRSQADDTDPAVFRKVLKLSQELDNAFDQELIRQRDAALS
;
A
#
# COMPACT_ATOMS: atom_id res chain seq x y z
N MET A 1 -5.93 9.28 7.70
CA MET A 1 -6.24 8.18 6.75
C MET A 1 -6.11 6.83 7.45
N THR A 2 -6.99 5.88 7.15
CA THR A 2 -6.95 4.48 7.65
C THR A 2 -6.25 3.55 6.66
N TYR A 3 -5.89 2.33 7.11
CA TYR A 3 -5.34 1.30 6.23
C TYR A 3 -6.26 1.03 5.03
N GLN A 4 -7.56 0.81 5.27
CA GLN A 4 -8.52 0.58 4.20
C GLN A 4 -8.52 1.73 3.17
N GLN A 5 -8.57 2.97 3.63
CA GLN A 5 -8.57 4.15 2.75
C GLN A 5 -7.28 4.23 1.91
N LEU A 6 -6.13 3.90 2.50
CA LEU A 6 -4.87 3.85 1.77
C LEU A 6 -4.89 2.77 0.68
N ILE A 7 -5.34 1.56 0.99
CA ILE A 7 -5.40 0.47 0.02
C ILE A 7 -6.37 0.79 -1.13
N GLU A 8 -7.55 1.35 -0.83
CA GLU A 8 -8.49 1.80 -1.86
C GLU A 8 -7.91 2.94 -2.71
N PHE A 9 -7.08 3.80 -2.11
CA PHE A 9 -6.39 4.84 -2.86
C PHE A 9 -5.39 4.23 -3.83
N LEU A 10 -4.53 3.32 -3.35
CA LEU A 10 -3.51 2.67 -4.16
C LEU A 10 -4.15 1.90 -5.32
N ASP A 11 -5.17 1.08 -5.06
CA ASP A 11 -5.87 0.30 -6.08
C ASP A 11 -6.38 1.17 -7.25
N ARG A 12 -6.86 2.39 -6.93
CA ARG A 12 -7.35 3.35 -7.93
C ARG A 12 -6.25 4.07 -8.73
N HIS A 13 -5.04 4.19 -8.19
CA HIS A 13 -4.00 5.08 -8.75
C HIS A 13 -2.76 4.36 -9.28
N LEU A 14 -2.54 3.09 -8.92
CA LEU A 14 -1.37 2.33 -9.36
C LEU A 14 -1.30 2.12 -10.87
N GLY A 15 -2.46 2.13 -11.57
CA GLY A 15 -2.52 1.96 -13.02
C GLY A 15 -2.21 0.54 -13.50
N TYR A 16 -2.18 -0.42 -12.58
CA TYR A 16 -2.12 -1.86 -12.83
C TYR A 16 -3.06 -2.58 -11.85
N PRO A 17 -3.54 -3.80 -12.19
CA PRO A 17 -4.38 -4.57 -11.27
C PRO A 17 -3.65 -4.82 -9.95
N PHE A 18 -4.22 -4.31 -8.85
CA PHE A 18 -3.67 -4.47 -7.51
C PHE A 18 -4.58 -5.33 -6.66
N LEU A 19 -5.83 -4.92 -6.42
CA LEU A 19 -6.79 -5.79 -5.75
C LEU A 19 -7.52 -6.70 -6.75
N PRO A 20 -7.76 -7.98 -6.40
CA PRO A 20 -8.56 -8.89 -7.22
C PRO A 20 -10.06 -8.67 -7.01
N ASP A 21 -10.59 -7.55 -7.52
CA ASP A 21 -12.01 -7.17 -7.51
C ASP A 21 -12.73 -7.41 -6.16
N MET A 22 -12.03 -7.15 -5.06
CA MET A 22 -12.52 -7.38 -3.70
C MET A 22 -12.15 -6.23 -2.77
N ALA A 23 -12.93 -6.07 -1.70
CA ALA A 23 -12.69 -5.04 -0.70
C ALA A 23 -11.34 -5.25 0.03
N PRO A 24 -10.66 -4.18 0.50
CA PRO A 24 -9.35 -4.27 1.15
C PRO A 24 -9.28 -5.25 2.32
N ASP A 25 -10.34 -5.35 3.13
CA ASP A 25 -10.42 -6.31 4.24
C ASP A 25 -10.42 -7.76 3.74
N ALA A 26 -11.22 -8.06 2.72
CA ALA A 26 -11.25 -9.38 2.11
C ALA A 26 -9.89 -9.73 1.47
N ALA A 27 -9.26 -8.76 0.78
CA ALA A 27 -7.94 -8.92 0.19
C ALA A 27 -6.86 -9.18 1.24
N LEU A 28 -6.86 -8.42 2.34
CA LEU A 28 -5.91 -8.64 3.43
C LEU A 28 -6.09 -10.02 4.09
N ARG A 29 -7.34 -10.44 4.34
CA ARG A 29 -7.61 -11.78 4.88
C ARG A 29 -7.14 -12.87 3.93
N ALA A 30 -7.40 -12.72 2.63
CA ALA A 30 -6.91 -13.64 1.61
C ALA A 30 -5.37 -13.66 1.58
N ALA A 31 -4.71 -12.51 1.65
CA ALA A 31 -3.25 -12.40 1.72
C ALA A 31 -2.67 -13.16 2.93
N GLN A 32 -3.25 -12.97 4.11
CA GLN A 32 -2.83 -13.62 5.36
C GLN A 32 -3.06 -15.14 5.35
N GLN A 33 -4.02 -15.61 4.57
CA GLN A 33 -4.35 -17.04 4.42
C GLN A 33 -3.64 -17.69 3.22
N GLY A 34 -2.84 -16.93 2.45
CA GLY A 34 -2.20 -17.43 1.23
C GLY A 34 -3.16 -17.70 0.08
N GLY A 35 -4.31 -17.03 0.05
CA GLY A 35 -5.36 -17.17 -0.95
C GLY A 35 -5.31 -16.16 -2.10
N LEU A 36 -4.24 -15.37 -2.22
CA LEU A 36 -4.02 -14.47 -3.34
C LEU A 36 -2.98 -15.04 -4.31
N ASP A 37 -3.28 -14.96 -5.61
CA ASP A 37 -2.37 -15.46 -6.65
C ASP A 37 -1.14 -14.54 -6.85
N ASP A 38 -1.30 -13.22 -6.69
CA ASP A 38 -0.21 -12.27 -6.87
C ASP A 38 0.61 -12.09 -5.58
N ALA A 39 1.85 -12.59 -5.62
CA ALA A 39 2.78 -12.51 -4.50
C ALA A 39 3.15 -11.07 -4.13
N LEU A 40 3.26 -10.17 -5.12
CA LEU A 40 3.56 -8.77 -4.87
C LEU A 40 2.43 -8.10 -4.10
N THR A 41 1.18 -8.28 -4.53
CA THR A 41 0.00 -7.78 -3.81
C THR A 41 -0.05 -8.30 -2.38
N THR A 42 0.15 -9.60 -2.18
CA THR A 42 0.21 -10.22 -0.84
C THR A 42 1.24 -9.53 0.06
N GLU A 43 2.45 -9.33 -0.46
CA GLU A 43 3.53 -8.70 0.28
C GLU A 43 3.22 -7.24 0.61
N VAL A 44 2.71 -6.46 -0.34
CA VAL A 44 2.36 -5.05 -0.12
C VAL A 44 1.27 -4.89 0.93
N LEU A 45 0.17 -5.66 0.82
CA LEU A 45 -0.93 -5.61 1.77
C LEU A 45 -0.45 -5.92 3.20
N THR A 46 0.36 -6.97 3.32
CA THR A 46 0.88 -7.45 4.61
C THR A 46 1.90 -6.46 5.18
N ALA A 47 2.83 -5.97 4.37
CA ALA A 47 3.88 -5.04 4.78
C ALA A 47 3.33 -3.70 5.26
N LEU A 48 2.34 -3.13 4.55
CA LEU A 48 1.68 -1.90 4.98
C LEU A 48 0.92 -2.09 6.30
N TYR A 49 0.22 -3.22 6.44
CA TYR A 49 -0.55 -3.52 7.64
C TYR A 49 0.35 -3.73 8.86
N GLN A 50 1.42 -4.51 8.70
CA GLN A 50 2.37 -4.80 9.78
C GLN A 50 3.27 -3.59 10.11
N GLY A 51 3.72 -2.86 9.10
CA GLY A 51 4.56 -1.66 9.27
C GLY A 51 3.86 -0.60 10.13
N ASN A 52 2.56 -0.41 9.92
CA ASN A 52 1.72 0.50 10.73
C ASN A 52 1.17 -0.15 12.02
N GLN A 53 1.55 -1.39 12.32
CA GLN A 53 1.09 -2.13 13.51
C GLN A 53 -0.43 -2.23 13.62
N CYS A 54 -1.13 -2.30 12.48
CA CYS A 54 -2.57 -2.40 12.44
C CYS A 54 -3.05 -3.72 13.08
N LYS A 55 -4.17 -3.65 13.80
CA LYS A 55 -4.95 -4.77 14.34
C LYS A 55 -6.28 -4.93 13.60
N ARG A 56 -6.73 -3.88 12.91
CA ARG A 56 -7.94 -3.82 12.11
C ARG A 56 -7.71 -2.92 10.88
N VAL A 57 -8.55 -3.05 9.86
CA VAL A 57 -8.42 -2.27 8.60
C VAL A 57 -8.86 -0.80 8.75
N ASP A 58 -9.59 -0.48 9.81
CA ASP A 58 -9.99 0.88 10.20
C ASP A 58 -8.91 1.59 11.04
N ASP A 59 -7.82 0.91 11.38
CA ASP A 59 -6.71 1.52 12.12
C ASP A 59 -5.99 2.60 11.29
N PRO A 60 -5.51 3.67 11.94
CA PRO A 60 -4.78 4.74 11.27
C PRO A 60 -3.45 4.24 10.71
N VAL A 61 -3.04 4.86 9.61
CA VAL A 61 -1.72 4.67 9.00
C VAL A 61 -1.03 6.01 8.79
N ASP A 62 0.29 6.00 8.80
CA ASP A 62 1.10 7.19 8.51
C ASP A 62 2.20 6.90 7.50
N ARG A 63 2.77 8.00 6.97
CA ARG A 63 3.76 7.95 5.91
C ARG A 63 5.01 7.17 6.31
N ALA A 64 5.55 7.44 7.50
CA ALA A 64 6.82 6.88 7.93
C ALA A 64 6.73 5.36 8.06
N HIS A 65 5.76 4.88 8.84
CA HIS A 65 5.57 3.45 9.07
C HIS A 65 5.18 2.69 7.80
N SER A 66 4.44 3.33 6.89
CA SER A 66 4.10 2.73 5.58
C SER A 66 5.33 2.56 4.69
N PHE A 67 6.24 3.53 4.65
CA PHE A 67 7.48 3.40 3.91
C PHE A 67 8.47 2.43 4.55
N ASP A 68 8.55 2.42 5.89
CA ASP A 68 9.39 1.49 6.64
C ASP A 68 8.92 0.04 6.42
N GLY A 69 7.61 -0.21 6.46
CA GLY A 69 7.03 -1.52 6.15
C GLY A 69 7.42 -2.04 4.76
N LEU A 70 7.47 -1.15 3.77
CA LEU A 70 7.84 -1.50 2.39
C LEU A 70 9.35 -1.47 2.11
N ALA A 71 10.20 -1.12 3.09
CA ALA A 71 11.63 -0.90 2.86
C ALA A 71 12.32 -2.11 2.22
N HIS A 72 12.03 -3.32 2.71
CA HIS A 72 12.61 -4.55 2.18
C HIS A 72 12.18 -4.82 0.72
N LEU A 73 10.89 -4.65 0.42
CA LEU A 73 10.37 -4.79 -0.95
C LEU A 73 11.05 -3.80 -1.90
N ARG A 74 11.20 -2.54 -1.47
CA ARG A 74 11.85 -1.48 -2.26
C ARG A 74 13.31 -1.82 -2.54
N LEU A 75 14.08 -2.20 -1.52
CA LEU A 75 15.48 -2.60 -1.68
C LEU A 75 15.61 -3.80 -2.62
N ARG A 76 14.81 -4.86 -2.40
CA ARG A 76 14.83 -6.05 -3.26
C ARG A 76 14.49 -5.72 -4.71
N SER A 77 13.52 -4.84 -4.94
CA SER A 77 13.10 -4.47 -6.30
C SER A 77 14.14 -3.70 -7.11
N GLN A 78 15.18 -3.18 -6.45
CA GLN A 78 16.25 -2.38 -7.05
C GLN A 78 17.53 -3.21 -7.28
N ALA A 79 17.54 -4.49 -6.93
CA ALA A 79 18.68 -5.37 -7.20
C ALA A 79 18.85 -5.56 -8.72
N ASP A 80 20.11 -5.66 -9.17
CA ASP A 80 20.50 -5.69 -10.59
C ASP A 80 19.85 -6.83 -11.41
N ASP A 81 19.43 -7.91 -10.74
CA ASP A 81 18.81 -9.10 -11.32
C ASP A 81 17.28 -9.12 -11.24
N THR A 82 16.66 -8.05 -10.74
CA THR A 82 15.20 -7.97 -10.60
C THR A 82 14.49 -7.86 -11.95
N ASP A 83 13.34 -8.53 -12.07
CA ASP A 83 12.42 -8.33 -13.20
C ASP A 83 12.05 -6.83 -13.36
N PRO A 84 12.34 -6.20 -14.51
CA PRO A 84 11.98 -4.80 -14.76
C PRO A 84 10.50 -4.48 -14.55
N ALA A 85 9.59 -5.45 -14.73
CA ALA A 85 8.18 -5.25 -14.45
C ALA A 85 7.91 -5.06 -12.94
N VAL A 86 8.58 -5.84 -12.09
CA VAL A 86 8.50 -5.71 -10.62
C VAL A 86 9.06 -4.37 -10.17
N PHE A 87 10.23 -3.98 -10.69
CA PHE A 87 10.82 -2.67 -10.40
C PHE A 87 9.84 -1.53 -10.71
N ARG A 88 9.23 -1.52 -11.90
CA ARG A 88 8.27 -0.49 -12.29
C ARG A 88 7.03 -0.46 -11.39
N LYS A 89 6.50 -1.63 -11.02
CA LYS A 89 5.35 -1.72 -10.11
C LYS A 89 5.67 -1.15 -8.72
N VAL A 90 6.83 -1.48 -8.16
CA VAL A 90 7.26 -1.01 -6.83
C VAL A 90 7.63 0.49 -6.85
N LEU A 91 8.23 0.97 -7.94
CA LEU A 91 8.48 2.39 -8.14
C LEU A 91 7.18 3.18 -8.16
N LYS A 92 6.20 2.75 -8.96
CA LYS A 92 4.87 3.36 -9.03
C LYS A 92 4.13 3.29 -7.70
N LEU A 93 4.24 2.16 -6.99
CA LEU A 93 3.72 2.01 -5.62
C LEU A 93 4.29 3.05 -4.67
N SER A 94 5.61 3.25 -4.70
CA SER A 94 6.26 4.25 -3.84
C SER A 94 5.77 5.67 -4.14
N GLN A 95 5.57 5.99 -5.43
CA GLN A 95 5.05 7.29 -5.87
C GLN A 95 3.61 7.53 -5.41
N GLU A 96 2.72 6.56 -5.63
CA GLU A 96 1.32 6.70 -5.24
C GLU A 96 1.10 6.62 -3.73
N LEU A 97 1.96 5.91 -3.01
CA LEU A 97 1.94 5.92 -1.55
C LEU A 97 2.25 7.32 -1.01
N ASP A 98 3.29 7.99 -1.54
CA ASP A 98 3.63 9.36 -1.14
C ASP A 98 2.49 10.34 -1.46
N ASN A 99 1.95 10.23 -2.68
CA ASN A 99 0.81 11.02 -3.16
C ASN A 99 -0.43 10.84 -2.26
N ALA A 100 -0.73 9.62 -1.82
CA ALA A 100 -1.86 9.36 -0.91
C ALA A 100 -1.76 10.19 0.37
N PHE A 101 -0.57 10.25 0.97
CA PHE A 101 -0.34 11.03 2.18
C PHE A 101 -0.29 12.53 1.92
N ASP A 102 0.22 12.99 0.77
CA ASP A 102 0.14 14.41 0.37
C ASP A 102 -1.31 14.88 0.27
N GLN A 103 -2.16 14.10 -0.39
CA GLN A 103 -3.58 14.42 -0.53
C GLN A 103 -4.32 14.39 0.82
N GLU A 104 -3.98 13.47 1.71
CA GLU A 104 -4.55 13.44 3.06
C GLU A 104 -4.14 14.69 3.87
N LEU A 105 -2.88 15.14 3.77
CA LEU A 105 -2.43 16.37 4.43
C LEU A 105 -3.18 17.61 3.91
N ILE A 106 -3.39 17.70 2.59
CA ILE A 106 -4.19 18.77 1.97
C ILE A 106 -5.61 18.73 2.50
N ARG A 107 -6.25 17.55 2.52
CA ARG A 107 -7.61 17.37 3.04
C ARG A 107 -7.74 17.81 4.50
N GLN A 108 -6.80 17.41 5.35
CA GLN A 108 -6.79 17.78 6.77
C GLN A 108 -6.64 19.30 6.97
N ARG A 109 -5.76 19.92 6.19
CA ARG A 109 -5.58 21.38 6.20
C ARG A 109 -6.86 22.10 5.78
N ASP A 110 -7.49 21.68 4.68
CA ASP A 110 -8.69 22.34 4.15
C ASP A 110 -9.88 22.17 5.10
N ALA A 111 -9.99 21.01 5.79
CA ALA A 111 -10.97 20.78 6.83
C ALA A 111 -10.75 21.64 8.09
N ALA A 112 -9.51 21.98 8.43
CA ALA A 112 -9.19 22.86 9.55
C ALA A 112 -9.48 24.34 9.27
N LEU A 113 -9.61 24.72 7.99
CA LEU A 113 -9.91 26.07 7.53
C LEU A 113 -11.41 26.31 7.24
N SER A 114 -12.22 25.24 7.27
CA SER A 114 -13.67 25.27 7.03
C SER A 114 -14.44 25.35 8.35
#